data_AF-R7M0K9-F1
#
_entry.id   AF-R7M0K9-F1
#
_cell.length_a   1.000
_cell.length_b   1.000
_cell.length_c   1.000
_cell.angle_alpha   90.00
_cell.angle_beta   90.00
_cell.angle_gamma   90.00
#
_symmetry.space_group_name_H-M   'P 1'
#
loop_
_entity.id
_entity.type
_entity.pdbx_description
1 polymer ?
#
loop_
_entity_poly.entity_id
_entity_poly.type
_entity_poly.pdbx_seq_one_letter_code
_entity_poly.pdbx_strand_id
1 'polypeptide(L)'
;MAGKKSPGMISLVLLVGLGLLGTVWAGLLGVTRQALKDWQLKQEARQDAVLFRSLCGIREGEPFLAPGEKRQLEPVRFQPEGPLVYASLETIQEGRIREEVLRLHRETGEELMKGRRYEIRMPGTEPGEIFPETGIWAEGRKEGKLFVDWSLFGRKPAWSLPDSRRMEAPVEKVFCYGRETLQWPEKTGRTVLLQGSGVLVNRGSIRFRQGFRCKGDFRFLANGDITVEKGARLEDAYLYATGTLTLEPGSHVTGILACRGPIVVKKGAEFVKSEGVVGVFRTKAIGSGDADVYGIFAGLS
;
A
#
# COMPACT_ATOMS: atom_id res chain seq x y z
N MET A 1 -62.04 -61.23 -37.20
CA MET A 1 -61.15 -61.46 -36.04
C MET A 1 -60.60 -60.12 -35.58
N ALA A 2 -60.86 -59.76 -34.32
CA ALA A 2 -60.57 -58.45 -33.77
C ALA A 2 -59.06 -58.25 -33.51
N GLY A 3 -58.50 -57.14 -34.03
CA GLY A 3 -57.12 -56.74 -33.77
C GLY A 3 -56.96 -56.19 -32.35
N LYS A 4 -56.19 -56.90 -31.51
CA LYS A 4 -55.74 -56.40 -30.20
C LYS A 4 -54.78 -55.23 -30.40
N LYS A 5 -55.22 -53.99 -30.12
CA LYS A 5 -54.34 -52.83 -29.97
C LYS A 5 -53.72 -52.85 -28.57
N SER A 6 -52.38 -52.92 -28.48
CA SER A 6 -51.65 -52.89 -27.21
C SER A 6 -51.61 -51.45 -26.64
N PRO A 7 -52.19 -51.18 -25.45
CA PRO A 7 -52.22 -49.81 -24.90
C PRO A 7 -50.93 -49.40 -24.13
N GLY A 8 -49.95 -50.29 -23.99
CA GLY A 8 -48.87 -50.12 -23.01
C GLY A 8 -47.65 -49.31 -23.47
N MET A 9 -47.34 -49.27 -24.76
CA MET A 9 -46.03 -48.78 -25.23
C MET A 9 -45.96 -47.26 -25.43
N ILE A 10 -47.05 -46.66 -25.93
CA ILE A 10 -47.14 -45.21 -26.17
C ILE A 10 -47.18 -44.44 -24.84
N SER A 11 -47.85 -44.99 -23.83
CA SER A 11 -47.91 -44.42 -22.48
C SER A 11 -46.53 -44.40 -21.79
N LEU A 12 -45.73 -45.47 -21.97
CA LEU A 12 -44.38 -45.55 -21.40
C LEU A 12 -43.41 -44.55 -22.05
N VAL A 13 -43.47 -44.39 -23.38
CA VAL A 13 -42.64 -43.42 -24.12
C VAL A 13 -42.99 -41.97 -23.73
N LEU A 14 -44.28 -41.66 -23.56
CA LEU A 14 -44.73 -40.35 -23.06
C LEU A 14 -44.27 -40.08 -21.63
N LEU A 15 -44.34 -41.07 -20.74
CA LEU A 15 -43.85 -40.97 -19.36
C LEU A 15 -42.33 -40.77 -19.29
N VAL A 16 -41.56 -41.50 -20.11
CA VAL A 16 -40.10 -41.33 -20.20
C VAL A 16 -39.75 -39.97 -20.80
N GLY A 17 -40.47 -39.52 -21.84
CA GLY A 17 -40.30 -38.19 -22.43
C GLY A 17 -40.60 -37.05 -21.45
N LEU A 18 -41.67 -37.16 -20.66
CA LEU A 18 -42.01 -36.21 -19.59
C LEU A 18 -40.98 -36.23 -18.45
N GLY A 19 -40.47 -37.42 -18.08
CA GLY A 19 -39.41 -37.56 -17.09
C GLY A 19 -38.10 -36.91 -17.53
N LEU A 20 -37.69 -37.10 -18.79
CA LEU A 20 -36.50 -36.48 -19.37
C LEU A 20 -36.66 -34.96 -19.55
N LEU A 21 -37.85 -34.48 -19.91
CA LEU A 21 -38.13 -33.04 -19.92
C LEU A 21 -38.08 -32.44 -18.52
N GLY A 22 -38.59 -33.13 -17.51
CA GLY A 22 -38.55 -32.70 -16.11
C GLY A 22 -37.13 -32.60 -15.57
N THR A 23 -36.24 -33.53 -15.91
CA THR A 23 -34.82 -33.49 -15.48
C THR A 23 -34.04 -32.39 -16.18
N VAL A 24 -34.27 -32.16 -17.48
CA VAL A 24 -33.67 -31.05 -18.23
C VAL A 24 -34.14 -29.70 -17.69
N TRP A 25 -35.43 -29.53 -17.39
CA TRP A 25 -35.97 -28.32 -16.77
C TRP A 25 -35.42 -28.09 -15.36
N ALA A 26 -35.33 -29.13 -14.53
CA ALA A 26 -34.72 -29.04 -13.20
C ALA A 26 -33.23 -28.67 -13.28
N GLY A 27 -32.50 -29.22 -14.27
CA GLY A 27 -31.11 -28.86 -14.55
C GLY A 27 -30.94 -27.39 -14.95
N LEU A 28 -31.77 -26.91 -15.89
CA LEU A 28 -31.79 -25.49 -16.31
C LEU A 28 -32.16 -24.55 -15.16
N LEU A 29 -33.14 -24.92 -14.33
CA LEU A 29 -33.50 -24.17 -13.12
C LEU A 29 -32.38 -24.17 -12.08
N GLY A 30 -31.64 -25.28 -11.95
CA GLY A 30 -30.46 -25.38 -11.10
C GLY A 30 -29.33 -24.45 -11.56
N VAL A 31 -29.01 -24.48 -12.85
CA VAL A 31 -27.96 -23.63 -13.46
C VAL A 31 -28.32 -22.15 -13.35
N THR A 32 -29.58 -21.78 -13.64
CA THR A 32 -30.03 -20.38 -13.52
C THR A 32 -30.05 -19.89 -12.07
N ARG A 33 -30.45 -20.73 -11.10
CA ARG A 33 -30.35 -20.39 -9.67
C ARG A 33 -28.90 -20.23 -9.22
N GLN A 34 -27.99 -21.08 -9.68
CA GLN A 34 -26.57 -20.95 -9.35
C GLN A 34 -25.98 -19.67 -9.96
N ALA A 35 -26.27 -19.38 -11.22
CA ALA A 35 -25.83 -18.15 -11.87
C ALA A 35 -26.37 -16.89 -11.19
N LEU A 36 -27.62 -16.92 -10.71
CA LEU A 36 -28.21 -15.83 -9.94
C LEU A 36 -27.48 -15.63 -8.60
N LYS A 37 -27.19 -16.71 -7.88
CA LYS A 37 -26.43 -16.67 -6.62
C LYS A 37 -25.02 -16.13 -6.84
N ASP A 38 -24.33 -16.62 -7.87
CA ASP A 38 -22.98 -16.16 -8.20
C ASP A 38 -22.98 -14.67 -8.59
N TRP A 39 -24.01 -14.22 -9.31
CA TRP A 39 -24.18 -12.80 -9.64
C TRP A 39 -24.45 -11.95 -8.39
N GLN A 40 -25.32 -12.41 -7.49
CA GLN A 40 -25.60 -11.72 -6.22
C GLN A 40 -24.33 -11.60 -5.37
N LEU A 41 -23.58 -12.69 -5.18
CA LEU A 41 -22.32 -12.69 -4.43
C LEU A 41 -21.29 -11.72 -5.03
N LYS A 42 -21.20 -11.66 -6.37
CA LYS A 42 -20.32 -10.70 -7.06
C LYS A 42 -20.74 -9.25 -6.82
N GLN A 43 -22.04 -8.96 -6.79
CA GLN A 43 -22.54 -7.61 -6.51
C GLN A 43 -22.30 -7.22 -5.05
N GLU A 44 -22.56 -8.12 -4.09
CA GLU A 44 -22.27 -7.90 -2.68
C GLU A 44 -20.77 -7.62 -2.45
N ALA A 45 -19.90 -8.45 -3.02
CA ALA A 45 -18.45 -8.25 -2.93
C ALA A 45 -18.00 -6.89 -3.51
N ARG A 46 -18.66 -6.41 -4.59
CA ARG A 46 -18.40 -5.08 -5.16
C ARG A 46 -18.86 -3.96 -4.23
N GLN A 47 -20.03 -4.09 -3.61
CA GLN A 47 -20.54 -3.10 -2.66
C GLN A 47 -19.64 -3.03 -1.42
N ASP A 48 -19.25 -4.18 -0.89
CA ASP A 48 -18.32 -4.30 0.22
C ASP A 48 -16.96 -3.65 -0.13
N ALA A 49 -16.44 -3.89 -1.35
CA ALA A 49 -15.20 -3.27 -1.84
C ALA A 49 -15.32 -1.74 -1.94
N VAL A 50 -16.43 -1.23 -2.47
CA VAL A 50 -16.65 0.22 -2.63
C VAL A 50 -16.78 0.89 -1.27
N LEU A 51 -17.54 0.32 -0.34
CA LEU A 51 -17.62 0.83 1.03
C LEU A 51 -16.26 0.82 1.70
N PHE A 52 -15.53 -0.30 1.59
CA PHE A 52 -14.21 -0.42 2.18
C PHE A 52 -13.23 0.63 1.65
N ARG A 53 -13.18 0.83 0.32
CA ARG A 53 -12.37 1.89 -0.30
C ARG A 53 -12.78 3.28 0.16
N SER A 54 -14.08 3.53 0.25
CA SER A 54 -14.62 4.81 0.70
C SER A 54 -14.23 5.09 2.16
N LEU A 55 -14.35 4.08 3.04
CA LEU A 55 -13.91 4.17 4.43
C LEU A 55 -12.41 4.40 4.52
N CYS A 56 -11.58 3.69 3.75
CA CYS A 56 -10.15 3.96 3.66
C CYS A 56 -9.86 5.42 3.27
N GLY A 57 -10.52 5.91 2.22
CA GLY A 57 -10.36 7.29 1.75
C GLY A 57 -10.79 8.33 2.77
N ILE A 58 -11.91 8.11 3.48
CA ILE A 58 -12.35 8.97 4.59
C ILE A 58 -11.28 8.96 5.69
N ARG A 59 -10.80 7.77 6.08
CA ARG A 59 -9.77 7.65 7.12
C ARG A 59 -8.53 8.44 6.77
N GLU A 60 -8.08 8.52 5.51
CA GLU A 60 -6.88 9.29 5.11
C GLU A 60 -6.89 10.77 5.55
N GLY A 61 -8.06 11.40 5.63
CA GLY A 61 -8.23 12.78 6.12
C GLY A 61 -8.33 12.89 7.65
N GLU A 62 -8.59 11.78 8.33
CA GLU A 62 -8.85 11.74 9.77
C GLU A 62 -7.59 11.45 10.59
N PRO A 63 -7.48 11.98 11.82
CA PRO A 63 -6.40 11.65 12.73
C PRO A 63 -6.43 10.16 13.10
N PHE A 64 -5.24 9.64 13.42
CA PHE A 64 -5.09 8.30 13.97
C PHE A 64 -5.73 8.25 15.36
N LEU A 65 -6.30 7.09 15.71
CA LEU A 65 -6.76 6.84 17.08
C LEU A 65 -5.58 6.81 18.07
N ALA A 66 -5.88 6.89 19.36
CA ALA A 66 -4.84 6.72 20.37
C ALA A 66 -4.23 5.30 20.30
N PRO A 67 -2.93 5.13 20.62
CA PRO A 67 -2.33 3.80 20.68
C PRO A 67 -3.11 2.84 21.59
N GLY A 68 -3.42 1.64 21.08
CA GLY A 68 -4.21 0.62 21.78
C GLY A 68 -5.73 0.82 21.71
N GLU A 69 -6.20 1.96 21.20
CA GLU A 69 -7.64 2.22 21.05
C GLU A 69 -8.24 1.32 19.96
N LYS A 70 -9.44 0.82 20.26
CA LYS A 70 -10.29 0.07 19.33
C LYS A 70 -11.61 0.79 19.20
N ARG A 71 -12.09 0.95 17.97
CA ARG A 71 -13.36 1.61 17.68
C ARG A 71 -14.13 0.81 16.66
N GLN A 72 -15.36 0.46 16.99
CA GLN A 72 -16.32 -0.04 16.02
C GLN A 72 -17.08 1.13 15.42
N LEU A 73 -17.23 1.14 14.10
CA LEU A 73 -18.07 2.09 13.38
C LEU A 73 -19.50 1.55 13.30
N GLU A 74 -20.46 2.46 13.09
CA GLU A 74 -21.86 2.08 12.98
C GLU A 74 -22.07 1.05 11.85
N PRO A 75 -22.83 -0.02 12.11
CA PRO A 75 -23.18 -1.00 11.09
C PRO A 75 -24.02 -0.38 9.97
N VAL A 76 -23.81 -0.84 8.73
CA VAL A 76 -24.50 -0.37 7.53
C VAL A 76 -25.14 -1.55 6.80
N ARG A 77 -26.35 -1.32 6.27
CA ARG A 77 -26.99 -2.20 5.28
C ARG A 77 -27.10 -1.45 3.96
N PHE A 78 -26.68 -2.07 2.86
CA PHE A 78 -26.86 -1.48 1.52
C PHE A 78 -28.27 -1.67 0.97
N GLN A 79 -29.00 -2.67 1.46
CA GLN A 79 -30.38 -2.98 1.09
C GLN A 79 -31.17 -3.37 2.35
N PRO A 80 -32.49 -3.14 2.40
CA PRO A 80 -33.31 -3.49 3.57
C PRO A 80 -33.15 -4.95 4.01
N GLU A 81 -33.09 -5.88 3.06
CA GLU A 81 -32.90 -7.32 3.30
C GLU A 81 -31.45 -7.80 3.10
N GLY A 82 -30.51 -6.88 2.84
CA GLY A 82 -29.11 -7.21 2.61
C GLY A 82 -28.34 -7.56 3.90
N PRO A 83 -27.17 -8.20 3.77
CA PRO A 83 -26.33 -8.52 4.92
C PRO A 83 -25.85 -7.24 5.62
N LEU A 84 -25.89 -7.25 6.95
CA LEU A 84 -25.34 -6.16 7.75
C LEU A 84 -23.81 -6.29 7.80
N VAL A 85 -23.14 -5.17 7.55
CA VAL A 85 -21.67 -5.07 7.64
C VAL A 85 -21.29 -3.97 8.62
N TYR A 86 -20.16 -4.15 9.30
CA TYR A 86 -19.62 -3.11 10.18
C TYR A 86 -18.10 -3.04 10.03
N ALA A 87 -17.54 -1.87 10.32
CA ALA A 87 -16.11 -1.66 10.30
C ALA A 87 -15.54 -1.56 11.72
N SER A 88 -14.33 -2.04 11.90
CA SER A 88 -13.55 -1.88 13.13
C SER A 88 -12.21 -1.25 12.83
N LEU A 89 -11.80 -0.32 13.68
CA LEU A 89 -10.52 0.36 13.68
C LEU A 89 -9.73 -0.05 14.93
N GLU A 90 -8.44 -0.27 14.75
CA GLU A 90 -7.50 -0.55 15.82
C GLU A 90 -6.19 0.18 15.52
N THR A 91 -5.60 0.83 16.52
CA THR A 91 -4.29 1.48 16.37
C THR A 91 -3.23 0.82 17.23
N ILE A 92 -2.11 0.48 16.61
CA ILE A 92 -0.96 -0.19 17.23
C ILE A 92 0.26 0.72 17.10
N GLN A 93 0.97 0.97 18.20
CA GLN A 93 2.23 1.72 18.19
C GLN A 93 3.40 0.76 18.41
N GLU A 94 4.33 0.71 17.46
CA GLU A 94 5.57 -0.03 17.57
C GLU A 94 6.73 0.88 17.17
N GLY A 95 7.53 1.30 18.15
CA GLY A 95 8.63 2.25 17.91
C GLY A 95 8.15 3.51 17.19
N ARG A 96 8.69 3.75 15.99
CA ARG A 96 8.38 4.95 15.17
C ARG A 96 7.17 4.82 14.26
N ILE A 97 6.57 3.63 14.18
CA ILE A 97 5.44 3.35 13.30
C ILE A 97 4.20 3.21 14.16
N ARG A 98 3.22 4.05 13.88
CA ARG A 98 1.85 3.86 14.32
C ARG A 98 1.07 3.26 13.15
N GLU A 99 0.52 2.08 13.34
CA GLU A 99 -0.31 1.38 12.37
C GLU A 99 -1.77 1.53 12.77
N GLU A 100 -2.61 1.99 11.85
CA GLU A 100 -4.06 1.91 11.98
C GLU A 100 -4.57 0.81 11.05
N VAL A 101 -5.27 -0.16 11.63
CA VAL A 101 -5.86 -1.30 10.94
C VAL A 101 -7.36 -1.10 10.84
N LEU A 102 -7.86 -0.97 9.62
CA LEU A 102 -9.29 -0.97 9.31
C LEU A 102 -9.68 -2.37 8.84
N ARG A 103 -10.73 -2.93 9.43
CA ARG A 103 -11.30 -4.22 9.01
C ARG A 103 -12.79 -4.04 8.75
N LEU A 104 -13.28 -4.61 7.66
CA LEU A 104 -14.70 -4.73 7.37
C LEU A 104 -15.15 -6.14 7.71
N HIS A 105 -16.27 -6.25 8.42
CA HIS A 105 -16.81 -7.52 8.89
C HIS A 105 -18.27 -7.68 8.46
N ARG A 106 -18.71 -8.93 8.29
CA ARG A 106 -20.13 -9.29 8.36
C ARG A 106 -20.61 -9.21 9.82
N GLU A 107 -21.92 -9.08 10.02
CA GLU A 107 -22.57 -9.20 11.34
C GLU A 107 -22.23 -10.50 12.07
N THR A 108 -21.95 -11.58 11.34
CA THR A 108 -21.48 -12.86 11.88
C THR A 108 -20.08 -12.79 12.51
N GLY A 109 -19.34 -11.69 12.31
CA GLY A 109 -17.96 -11.51 12.73
C GLY A 109 -16.91 -11.97 11.72
N GLU A 110 -17.32 -12.42 10.53
CA GLU A 110 -16.42 -12.79 9.44
C GLU A 110 -15.70 -11.55 8.87
N GLU A 111 -14.36 -11.56 8.86
CA GLU A 111 -13.55 -10.50 8.24
C GLU A 111 -13.63 -10.60 6.71
N LEU A 112 -14.21 -9.58 6.07
CA LEU A 112 -14.33 -9.48 4.61
C LEU A 112 -13.10 -8.83 3.98
N MET A 113 -12.61 -7.74 4.58
CA MET A 113 -11.52 -6.95 4.04
C MET A 113 -10.69 -6.32 5.16
N LYS A 114 -9.41 -6.10 4.86
CA LYS A 114 -8.47 -5.50 5.80
C LYS A 114 -7.57 -4.49 5.11
N GLY A 115 -7.32 -3.39 5.78
CA GLY A 115 -6.53 -2.27 5.28
C GLY A 115 -5.68 -1.71 6.38
N ARG A 116 -4.50 -1.22 5.99
CA ARG A 116 -3.52 -0.70 6.93
C ARG A 116 -3.00 0.62 6.43
N ARG A 117 -2.94 1.61 7.30
CA ARG A 117 -2.19 2.85 7.02
C ARG A 117 -1.22 3.11 8.15
N TYR A 118 -0.18 3.86 7.82
CA TYR A 118 0.94 4.09 8.72
C TYR A 118 1.12 5.58 8.95
N GLU A 119 1.39 5.92 10.20
CA GLU A 119 1.97 7.19 10.60
C GLU A 119 3.42 6.90 11.02
N ILE A 120 4.39 7.42 10.27
CA ILE A 120 5.82 7.09 10.37
C ILE A 120 6.60 8.35 10.77
N ARG A 121 7.32 8.27 11.89
CA ARG A 121 8.24 9.33 12.34
C ARG A 121 9.65 9.09 11.81
N MET A 122 10.32 10.17 11.41
CA MET A 122 11.68 10.08 10.88
C MET A 122 12.70 9.97 12.01
N PRO A 123 13.85 9.31 11.80
CA PRO A 123 14.89 9.21 12.83
C PRO A 123 15.47 10.58 13.17
N GLY A 124 15.44 11.03 14.42
CA GLY A 124 15.89 12.37 14.83
C GLY A 124 14.76 13.40 14.97
N THR A 125 13.52 12.99 14.75
CA THR A 125 12.32 13.83 14.89
C THR A 125 11.41 13.34 16.03
N GLU A 126 11.97 12.59 16.98
CA GLU A 126 11.27 12.11 18.16
C GLU A 126 10.95 13.25 19.13
N PRO A 127 9.89 13.11 19.97
CA PRO A 127 9.60 14.09 21.01
C PRO A 127 10.81 14.33 21.91
N GLY A 128 11.19 15.61 22.07
CA GLY A 128 12.34 16.01 22.89
C GLY A 128 13.67 16.04 22.14
N GLU A 129 13.75 15.48 20.93
CA GLU A 129 14.90 15.69 20.04
C GLU A 129 14.68 16.95 19.21
N ILE A 130 15.70 17.81 19.16
CA ILE A 130 15.70 19.00 18.32
C ILE A 130 16.67 18.74 17.19
N PHE A 131 16.16 18.66 15.97
CA PHE A 131 17.01 18.48 14.80
C PHE A 131 17.92 19.73 14.64
N PRO A 132 19.21 19.56 14.29
CA PRO A 132 20.12 20.69 14.11
C PRO A 132 19.57 21.76 13.17
N GLU A 133 19.80 23.04 13.49
CA GLU A 133 19.34 24.17 12.67
C GLU A 133 19.91 24.14 11.25
N THR A 134 21.06 23.50 11.07
CA THR A 134 21.72 23.28 9.77
C THR A 134 20.95 22.33 8.85
N GLY A 135 20.03 21.52 9.39
CA GLY A 135 19.36 20.45 8.64
C GLY A 135 20.25 19.23 8.39
N ILE A 136 21.42 19.17 9.04
CA ILE A 136 22.39 18.08 8.93
C ILE A 136 22.68 17.51 10.32
N TRP A 137 22.37 16.24 10.51
CA TRP A 137 22.75 15.47 11.71
C TRP A 137 23.66 14.31 11.31
N ALA A 138 24.98 14.50 11.47
CA ALA A 138 25.99 13.49 11.17
C ALA A 138 26.43 12.74 12.43
N GLU A 139 27.12 11.61 12.26
CA GLU A 139 27.80 10.88 13.34
C GLU A 139 26.87 10.41 14.48
N GLY A 140 25.57 10.21 14.19
CA GLY A 140 24.59 9.83 15.20
C GLY A 140 24.94 8.53 15.96
N ARG A 141 25.78 7.65 15.40
CA ARG A 141 26.31 6.48 16.12
C ARG A 141 27.19 6.88 17.30
N LYS A 142 28.08 7.87 17.15
CA LYS A 142 28.95 8.35 18.22
C LYS A 142 28.15 9.01 19.34
N GLU A 143 27.02 9.63 18.98
CA GLU A 143 26.11 10.29 19.92
C GLU A 143 25.09 9.32 20.56
N GLY A 144 25.05 8.05 20.14
CA GLY A 144 24.02 7.11 20.58
C GLY A 144 22.60 7.45 20.05
N LYS A 145 22.51 8.31 19.03
CA LYS A 145 21.27 8.83 18.43
C LYS A 145 20.95 8.18 17.09
N LEU A 146 19.80 8.56 16.53
CA LEU A 146 19.32 8.17 15.21
C LEU A 146 19.21 6.65 14.98
N PHE A 147 19.08 5.84 16.05
CA PHE A 147 18.98 4.37 15.93
C PHE A 147 17.67 3.97 15.23
N VAL A 148 17.71 3.12 14.20
CA VAL A 148 16.51 2.55 13.56
C VAL A 148 16.44 1.05 13.79
N ASP A 149 15.30 0.55 14.27
CA ASP A 149 14.96 -0.87 14.19
C ASP A 149 14.45 -1.23 12.79
N TRP A 150 15.33 -1.80 11.96
CA TRP A 150 15.01 -2.23 10.60
C TRP A 150 14.16 -3.49 10.52
N SER A 151 14.05 -4.25 11.61
CA SER A 151 13.19 -5.42 11.67
C SER A 151 11.71 -5.03 11.71
N LEU A 152 11.40 -3.87 12.29
CA LEU A 152 10.07 -3.30 12.32
C LEU A 152 9.55 -3.01 10.92
N PHE A 153 10.30 -2.27 10.10
CA PHE A 153 9.90 -1.94 8.73
C PHE A 153 9.69 -3.18 7.86
N GLY A 154 10.57 -4.18 7.97
CA GLY A 154 10.48 -5.39 7.15
C GLY A 154 9.32 -6.34 7.49
N ARG A 155 8.65 -6.13 8.63
CA ARG A 155 7.46 -6.90 9.05
C ARG A 155 6.14 -6.24 8.63
N LYS A 156 6.16 -4.96 8.24
CA LYS A 156 4.96 -4.24 7.83
C LYS A 156 4.66 -4.47 6.34
N PRO A 157 3.40 -4.73 5.96
CA PRO A 157 2.98 -4.68 4.56
C PRO A 157 3.39 -3.36 3.91
N ALA A 158 4.03 -3.46 2.75
CA ALA A 158 4.58 -2.32 2.03
C ALA A 158 4.47 -2.56 0.52
N TRP A 159 4.47 -1.47 -0.24
CA TRP A 159 4.65 -1.53 -1.68
C TRP A 159 6.10 -1.87 -2.01
N SER A 160 6.32 -2.48 -3.18
CA SER A 160 7.67 -2.53 -3.75
C SER A 160 8.20 -1.12 -3.99
N LEU A 161 9.52 -0.95 -3.95
CA LEU A 161 10.15 0.30 -4.37
C LEU A 161 9.78 0.58 -5.84
N PRO A 162 9.46 1.84 -6.20
CA PRO A 162 9.04 2.18 -7.56
C PRO A 162 10.17 1.92 -8.55
N ASP A 163 9.85 1.19 -9.62
CA ASP A 163 10.73 1.06 -10.79
C ASP A 163 10.55 2.27 -11.72
N SER A 164 11.32 2.30 -12.81
CA SER A 164 11.23 3.39 -13.79
C SER A 164 9.83 3.57 -14.40
N ARG A 165 9.01 2.51 -14.49
CA ARG A 165 7.64 2.59 -15.03
C ARG A 165 6.68 3.16 -14.01
N ARG A 166 6.78 2.76 -12.74
CA ARG A 166 5.93 3.27 -11.66
C ARG A 166 6.12 4.77 -11.45
N MET A 167 7.31 5.28 -11.74
CA MET A 167 7.65 6.70 -11.70
C MET A 167 7.07 7.52 -12.87
N GLU A 168 6.45 6.90 -13.88
CA GLU A 168 5.75 7.63 -14.96
C GLU A 168 4.51 8.37 -14.44
N ALA A 169 3.98 7.95 -13.27
CA ALA A 169 2.89 8.63 -12.58
C ALA A 169 3.33 9.05 -11.16
N PRO A 170 2.75 10.12 -10.60
CA PRO A 170 3.00 10.50 -9.21
C PRO A 170 2.72 9.36 -8.24
N VAL A 171 3.62 9.22 -7.27
CA VAL A 171 3.50 8.32 -6.14
C VAL A 171 2.73 9.06 -5.04
N GLU A 172 1.69 8.47 -4.47
CA GLU A 172 0.80 9.19 -3.55
C GLU A 172 0.77 8.55 -2.17
N LYS A 173 1.43 9.20 -1.19
CA LYS A 173 1.43 8.82 0.23
C LYS A 173 1.68 7.32 0.47
N VAL A 174 2.68 6.74 -0.21
CA VAL A 174 2.97 5.30 -0.08
C VAL A 174 4.03 5.01 0.98
N PHE A 175 4.01 3.78 1.50
CA PHE A 175 5.14 3.18 2.20
C PHE A 175 5.71 2.05 1.35
N CYS A 176 6.98 2.19 0.97
CA CYS A 176 7.70 1.21 0.16
C CYS A 176 8.83 0.56 0.96
N TYR A 177 9.08 -0.71 0.68
CA TYR A 177 10.17 -1.46 1.31
C TYR A 177 10.98 -2.26 0.28
N GLY A 178 12.31 -2.11 0.34
CA GLY A 178 13.28 -2.86 -0.47
C GLY A 178 14.34 -3.55 0.38
N ARG A 179 14.95 -4.58 -0.19
CA ARG A 179 15.98 -5.40 0.47
C ARG A 179 17.38 -5.22 -0.10
N GLU A 180 17.47 -4.93 -1.39
CA GLU A 180 18.72 -4.91 -2.14
C GLU A 180 19.27 -3.50 -2.30
N THR A 181 20.49 -3.36 -2.83
CA THR A 181 21.01 -2.04 -3.18
C THR A 181 20.15 -1.43 -4.28
N LEU A 182 19.67 -0.22 -4.05
CA LEU A 182 18.81 0.50 -4.97
C LEU A 182 19.62 1.51 -5.76
N GLN A 183 19.38 1.59 -7.07
CA GLN A 183 20.04 2.56 -7.93
C GLN A 183 19.02 3.18 -8.88
N TRP A 184 18.91 4.50 -8.84
CA TRP A 184 18.05 5.24 -9.76
C TRP A 184 18.82 6.35 -10.48
N PRO A 185 18.70 6.47 -11.81
CA PRO A 185 18.03 5.52 -12.70
C PRO A 185 18.75 4.16 -12.73
N GLU A 186 18.01 3.09 -13.00
CA GLU A 186 18.58 1.72 -13.08
C GLU A 186 19.61 1.59 -14.22
N LYS A 187 19.36 2.31 -15.33
CA LYS A 187 20.23 2.34 -16.51
C LYS A 187 20.87 3.72 -16.65
N THR A 188 22.18 3.75 -16.88
CA THR A 188 22.93 4.98 -17.16
C THR A 188 22.41 5.68 -18.41
N GLY A 189 22.47 7.02 -18.42
CA GLY A 189 22.05 7.85 -19.56
C GLY A 189 20.54 8.11 -19.66
N ARG A 190 19.72 7.47 -18.82
CA ARG A 190 18.28 7.78 -18.72
C ARG A 190 18.06 8.93 -17.73
N THR A 191 17.05 9.75 -17.97
CA THR A 191 16.52 10.67 -16.94
C THR A 191 15.24 10.04 -16.38
N VAL A 192 15.11 10.01 -15.05
CA VAL A 192 13.92 9.50 -14.37
C VAL A 192 13.49 10.53 -13.33
N LEU A 193 12.18 10.75 -13.25
CA LEU A 193 11.57 11.72 -12.35
C LEU A 193 10.62 11.00 -11.40
N LEU A 194 10.94 11.00 -10.12
CA LEU A 194 10.04 10.57 -9.05
C LEU A 194 9.25 11.78 -8.54
N GLN A 195 7.92 11.73 -8.61
CA GLN A 195 7.05 12.81 -8.15
C GLN A 195 6.04 12.33 -7.11
N GLY A 196 5.62 13.23 -6.23
CA GLY A 196 4.53 13.01 -5.29
C GLY A 196 5.03 12.91 -3.85
N SER A 197 4.67 11.85 -3.13
CA SER A 197 5.04 11.67 -1.72
C SER A 197 5.13 10.21 -1.29
N GLY A 198 6.09 9.91 -0.41
CA GLY A 198 6.27 8.56 0.09
C GLY A 198 7.39 8.40 1.12
N VAL A 199 7.34 7.30 1.87
CA VAL A 199 8.44 6.80 2.68
C VAL A 199 9.00 5.55 2.02
N LEU A 200 10.27 5.63 1.60
CA LEU A 200 10.97 4.58 0.87
C LEU A 200 12.08 4.05 1.76
N VAL A 201 11.88 2.84 2.26
CA VAL A 201 12.82 2.19 3.16
C VAL A 201 13.55 1.11 2.39
N ASN A 202 14.87 1.12 2.46
CA ASN A 202 15.70 0.13 1.80
C ASN A 202 16.71 -0.47 2.79
N ARG A 203 16.80 -1.79 2.86
CA ARG A 203 17.85 -2.45 3.66
C ARG A 203 19.24 -2.36 3.03
N GLY A 204 19.32 -2.17 1.72
CA GLY A 204 20.58 -1.88 1.04
C GLY A 204 20.91 -0.40 1.03
N SER A 205 22.06 -0.08 0.42
CA SER A 205 22.41 1.30 0.09
C SER A 205 21.50 1.85 -1.01
N ILE A 206 21.39 3.18 -1.10
CA ILE A 206 20.64 3.87 -2.16
C ILE A 206 21.62 4.77 -2.93
N ARG A 207 21.63 4.65 -4.27
CA ARG A 207 22.39 5.55 -5.14
C ARG A 207 21.45 6.32 -6.06
N PHE A 208 21.47 7.63 -5.93
CA PHE A 208 20.80 8.54 -6.85
C PHE A 208 21.82 8.96 -7.91
N ARG A 209 21.77 8.29 -9.05
CA ARG A 209 22.70 8.45 -10.18
C ARG A 209 22.35 9.68 -11.01
N GLN A 210 23.29 10.05 -11.89
CA GLN A 210 23.08 11.10 -12.88
C GLN A 210 21.75 10.90 -13.64
N GLY A 211 20.96 11.97 -13.75
CA GLY A 211 19.66 11.95 -14.42
C GLY A 211 18.48 11.65 -13.49
N PHE A 212 18.71 11.28 -12.23
CA PHE A 212 17.63 11.17 -11.24
C PHE A 212 17.11 12.55 -10.83
N ARG A 213 15.79 12.68 -10.79
CA ARG A 213 15.07 13.85 -10.28
C ARG A 213 14.03 13.37 -9.28
N CYS A 214 13.95 14.02 -8.13
CA CYS A 214 12.90 13.78 -7.15
C CYS A 214 12.22 15.12 -6.83
N LYS A 215 10.89 15.14 -6.87
CA LYS A 215 10.09 16.33 -6.55
C LYS A 215 8.90 15.97 -5.66
N GLY A 216 8.82 16.62 -4.51
CA GLY A 216 7.73 16.47 -3.55
C GLY A 216 8.19 15.79 -2.28
N ASP A 217 7.23 15.34 -1.48
CA ASP A 217 7.43 15.02 -0.07
C ASP A 217 7.95 13.58 0.14
N PHE A 218 9.26 13.37 0.00
CA PHE A 218 9.86 12.03 0.06
C PHE A 218 10.81 11.83 1.25
N ARG A 219 10.75 10.65 1.86
CA ARG A 219 11.70 10.21 2.88
C ARG A 219 12.37 8.92 2.46
N PHE A 220 13.70 8.95 2.35
CA PHE A 220 14.53 7.80 1.96
C PHE A 220 15.34 7.33 3.15
N LEU A 221 15.10 6.10 3.59
CA LEU A 221 15.81 5.47 4.70
C LEU A 221 16.61 4.29 4.18
N ALA A 222 17.93 4.34 4.30
CA ALA A 222 18.84 3.26 3.89
C ALA A 222 19.52 2.63 5.10
N ASN A 223 19.49 1.29 5.21
CA ASN A 223 20.34 0.54 6.14
C ASN A 223 21.75 0.31 5.57
N GLY A 224 22.25 1.28 4.84
CA GLY A 224 23.56 1.29 4.23
C GLY A 224 23.94 2.73 3.95
N ASP A 225 24.63 2.93 2.83
CA ASP A 225 25.06 4.24 2.38
C ASP A 225 23.97 4.92 1.54
N ILE A 226 23.98 6.24 1.53
CA ILE A 226 23.27 7.05 0.53
C ILE A 226 24.31 7.84 -0.25
N THR A 227 24.30 7.69 -1.58
CA THR A 227 25.12 8.50 -2.48
C THR A 227 24.22 9.27 -3.43
N VAL A 228 24.37 10.60 -3.45
CA VAL A 228 23.76 11.47 -4.46
C VAL A 228 24.85 11.84 -5.45
N GLU A 229 24.83 11.21 -6.62
CA GLU A 229 25.86 11.37 -7.65
C GLU A 229 25.72 12.69 -8.41
N LYS A 230 26.76 13.02 -9.19
CA LYS A 230 26.81 14.21 -10.04
C LYS A 230 25.56 14.32 -10.91
N GLY A 231 24.91 15.49 -10.84
CA GLY A 231 23.76 15.81 -11.66
C GLY A 231 22.46 15.10 -11.25
N ALA A 232 22.40 14.40 -10.11
CA ALA A 232 21.15 14.02 -9.46
C ALA A 232 20.57 15.19 -8.66
N ARG A 233 19.24 15.34 -8.66
CA ARG A 233 18.56 16.41 -7.90
C ARG A 233 17.40 15.87 -7.09
N LEU A 234 17.35 16.24 -5.82
CA LEU A 234 16.27 15.90 -4.90
C LEU A 234 15.71 17.17 -4.28
N GLU A 235 14.43 17.43 -4.50
CA GLU A 235 13.70 18.57 -3.97
C GLU A 235 12.73 18.08 -2.89
N ASP A 236 12.84 18.64 -1.68
CA ASP A 236 12.08 18.30 -0.49
C ASP A 236 12.22 16.82 -0.06
N ALA A 237 13.46 16.41 0.21
CA ALA A 237 13.78 15.04 0.61
C ALA A 237 14.35 14.92 2.04
N TYR A 238 13.85 13.96 2.82
CA TYR A 238 14.52 13.47 4.02
C TYR A 238 15.45 12.31 3.65
N LEU A 239 16.75 12.45 3.87
CA LEU A 239 17.72 11.38 3.61
C LEU A 239 18.28 10.84 4.92
N TYR A 240 18.08 9.55 5.16
CA TYR A 240 18.63 8.86 6.31
C TYR A 240 19.47 7.65 5.94
N ALA A 241 20.70 7.58 6.44
CA ALA A 241 21.63 6.49 6.21
C ALA A 241 22.24 5.97 7.53
N THR A 242 22.42 4.66 7.67
CA THR A 242 23.19 4.08 8.78
C THR A 242 24.70 4.04 8.53
N GLY A 243 25.09 3.99 7.25
CA GLY A 243 26.46 4.06 6.77
C GLY A 243 26.91 5.51 6.59
N THR A 244 27.43 5.82 5.40
CA THR A 244 27.84 7.17 5.00
C THR A 244 26.80 7.81 4.10
N LEU A 245 26.57 9.11 4.27
CA LEU A 245 25.78 9.92 3.33
C LEU A 245 26.73 10.83 2.56
N THR A 246 26.80 10.66 1.23
CA THR A 246 27.70 11.44 0.37
C THR A 246 26.92 12.22 -0.67
N LEU A 247 27.21 13.52 -0.77
CA LEU A 247 26.79 14.38 -1.88
C LEU A 247 27.99 14.64 -2.79
N GLU A 248 27.94 14.15 -4.02
CA GLU A 248 29.01 14.30 -5.02
C GLU A 248 28.97 15.68 -5.70
N PRO A 249 30.09 16.16 -6.28
CA PRO A 249 30.12 17.44 -6.98
C PRO A 249 29.04 17.54 -8.07
N GLY A 250 28.28 18.63 -8.07
CA GLY A 250 27.17 18.88 -9.01
C GLY A 250 25.87 18.15 -8.65
N SER A 251 25.78 17.49 -7.49
CA SER A 251 24.50 17.06 -6.93
C SER A 251 23.77 18.22 -6.25
N HIS A 252 22.44 18.13 -6.17
CA HIS A 252 21.62 19.13 -5.49
C HIS A 252 20.58 18.43 -4.59
N VAL A 253 20.55 18.80 -3.32
CA VAL A 253 19.55 18.30 -2.35
C VAL A 253 18.94 19.47 -1.59
N THR A 254 17.62 19.59 -1.64
CA THR A 254 16.84 20.44 -0.74
C THR A 254 16.09 19.56 0.25
N GLY A 255 16.27 19.74 1.56
CA GLY A 255 15.66 18.86 2.57
C GLY A 255 16.44 18.70 3.87
N ILE A 256 16.48 17.48 4.40
CA ILE A 256 17.14 17.14 5.67
C ILE A 256 18.07 15.94 5.47
N LEU A 257 19.26 16.00 6.07
CA LEU A 257 20.24 14.91 6.07
C LEU A 257 20.43 14.40 7.50
N ALA A 258 20.13 13.12 7.71
CA ALA A 258 20.38 12.43 8.97
C ALA A 258 21.27 11.21 8.71
N CYS A 259 22.33 11.02 9.48
CA CYS A 259 23.22 9.91 9.26
C CYS A 259 23.80 9.40 10.58
N ARG A 260 23.81 8.08 10.75
CA ARG A 260 24.51 7.47 11.89
C ARG A 260 26.02 7.49 11.71
N GLY A 261 26.51 7.45 10.47
CA GLY A 261 27.92 7.66 10.15
C GLY A 261 28.18 9.09 9.68
N PRO A 262 29.29 9.32 8.97
CA PRO A 262 29.64 10.65 8.51
C PRO A 262 28.74 11.12 7.35
N ILE A 263 28.58 12.44 7.27
CA ILE A 263 27.99 13.13 6.11
C ILE A 263 29.11 13.86 5.38
N VAL A 264 29.29 13.55 4.10
CA VAL A 264 30.34 14.12 3.24
C VAL A 264 29.70 14.92 2.12
N VAL A 265 29.72 16.24 2.26
CA VAL A 265 29.29 17.17 1.20
C VAL A 265 30.54 17.62 0.44
N LYS A 266 30.76 17.08 -0.75
CA LYS A 266 31.96 17.40 -1.55
C LYS A 266 31.86 18.80 -2.15
N LYS A 267 33.01 19.43 -2.38
CA LYS A 267 33.09 20.76 -3.02
C LYS A 267 32.33 20.75 -4.35
N GLY A 268 31.39 21.67 -4.50
CA GLY A 268 30.51 21.79 -5.68
C GLY A 268 29.21 20.98 -5.59
N ALA A 269 28.95 20.25 -4.50
CA ALA A 269 27.61 19.78 -4.17
C ALA A 269 26.80 20.91 -3.51
N GLU A 270 25.50 20.95 -3.76
CA GLU A 270 24.58 21.93 -3.18
C GLU A 270 23.63 21.24 -2.19
N PHE A 271 23.57 21.79 -0.99
CA PHE A 271 22.59 21.39 0.02
C PHE A 271 21.87 22.64 0.55
N VAL A 272 20.54 22.58 0.56
CA VAL A 272 19.68 23.61 1.14
C VAL A 272 18.73 22.94 2.13
N LYS A 273 18.68 23.43 3.36
CA LYS A 273 17.73 22.92 4.36
C LYS A 273 16.29 23.19 3.92
N SER A 274 15.42 22.19 4.03
CA SER A 274 13.96 22.34 3.94
C SER A 274 13.27 21.53 5.04
N GLU A 275 12.45 22.19 5.86
CA GLU A 275 11.82 21.60 7.04
C GLU A 275 10.52 20.84 6.74
N GLY A 276 9.97 21.00 5.53
CA GLY A 276 8.71 20.36 5.11
C GLY A 276 8.70 18.84 5.28
N VAL A 277 9.88 18.23 5.37
CA VAL A 277 10.08 16.78 5.46
C VAL A 277 10.33 16.24 6.88
N VAL A 278 10.42 17.09 7.89
CA VAL A 278 10.66 16.70 9.31
C VAL A 278 9.38 16.19 9.97
N GLY A 279 8.22 16.60 9.45
CA GLY A 279 6.92 16.20 9.96
C GLY A 279 6.66 14.69 9.84
N VAL A 280 5.72 14.23 10.66
CA VAL A 280 5.26 12.84 10.63
C VAL A 280 4.62 12.53 9.28
N PHE A 281 5.01 11.42 8.65
CA PHE A 281 4.45 11.02 7.36
C PHE A 281 3.26 10.09 7.54
N ARG A 282 2.16 10.36 6.83
CA ARG A 282 0.95 9.53 6.87
C ARG A 282 0.70 8.90 5.50
N THR A 283 0.54 7.59 5.47
CA THR A 283 0.31 6.85 4.23
C THR A 283 -1.18 6.78 3.88
N LYS A 284 -1.48 6.52 2.60
CA LYS A 284 -2.76 5.91 2.21
C LYS A 284 -2.90 4.53 2.84
N ALA A 285 -4.14 4.04 2.88
CA ALA A 285 -4.39 2.67 3.26
C ALA A 285 -3.88 1.70 2.18
N ILE A 286 -3.25 0.61 2.61
CA ILE A 286 -2.84 -0.54 1.80
C ILE A 286 -3.84 -1.65 2.11
N GLY A 287 -4.65 -2.05 1.13
CA GLY A 287 -5.63 -3.12 1.29
C GLY A 287 -5.02 -4.51 1.08
N SER A 288 -5.44 -5.50 1.87
CA SER A 288 -5.32 -6.92 1.49
C SER A 288 -6.29 -7.16 0.33
N GLY A 289 -5.80 -6.88 -0.88
CA GLY A 289 -6.62 -6.86 -2.08
C GLY A 289 -6.00 -6.03 -3.18
N ASP A 290 -5.12 -5.06 -2.92
CA ASP A 290 -4.50 -4.30 -4.02
C ASP A 290 -3.59 -5.15 -4.93
N ALA A 291 -3.22 -6.36 -4.52
CA ALA A 291 -2.54 -7.35 -5.37
C ALA A 291 -3.50 -8.19 -6.25
N ASP A 292 -4.74 -8.43 -5.81
CA ASP A 292 -5.70 -9.33 -6.49
C ASP A 292 -6.94 -8.61 -7.06
N VAL A 293 -7.23 -7.41 -6.59
CA VAL A 293 -8.35 -6.56 -7.05
C VAL A 293 -8.04 -5.98 -8.42
N TYR A 294 -6.76 -5.73 -8.76
CA TYR A 294 -6.39 -5.44 -10.15
C TYR A 294 -6.61 -6.64 -11.08
N GLY A 295 -6.58 -7.88 -10.57
CA GLY A 295 -6.95 -9.08 -11.34
C GLY A 295 -8.45 -9.18 -11.61
N ILE A 296 -9.30 -8.61 -10.75
CA ILE A 296 -10.77 -8.60 -10.92
C ILE A 296 -11.22 -7.41 -11.80
N PHE A 297 -10.51 -6.29 -11.80
CA PHE A 297 -10.86 -5.11 -12.60
C PHE A 297 -10.14 -5.02 -13.96
N ALA A 298 -9.01 -5.71 -14.18
CA ALA A 298 -8.35 -5.75 -15.50
C ALA A 298 -9.08 -6.63 -16.54
N GLY A 299 -10.16 -7.30 -16.16
CA GLY A 299 -11.02 -8.07 -17.08
C GLY A 299 -12.26 -7.34 -17.59
N LEU A 300 -12.40 -6.03 -17.34
CA LEU A 300 -13.59 -5.23 -17.69
C LEU A 300 -13.28 -3.87 -18.33
N SER A 301 -12.24 -3.82 -19.17
CA SER A 301 -12.04 -2.77 -20.17
C SER A 301 -11.93 -3.39 -21.55
#